data_AF-A0A3B9L2B8-F1
#
_entry.id   AF-A0A3B9L2B8-F1
#
_cell.length_a   1.000
_cell.length_b   1.000
_cell.length_c   1.000
_cell.angle_alpha   90.00
_cell.angle_beta   90.00
_cell.angle_gamma   90.00
#
_symmetry.space_group_name_H-M   'P 1'
#
loop_
_entity.id
_entity.type
_entity.pdbx_description
1 polymer ?
#
loop_
_entity_poly.entity_id
_entity_poly.type
_entity_poly.pdbx_seq_one_letter_code
_entity_poly.pdbx_strand_id
1 'polypeptide(L)'
;MTTRSLFPTLIRTESLGDADLATRLEHVCWVLAEDDQAGNEWCEKQGYGGYTSYASLDDLPERFPEFAELKALLDPMAASFAEELLWDMAGLSLQLDAIWVNILEPDFGHSNHIHPGSVISGTFYVAIPDGAARLKLEDPRLSRMMAAPQLRDDVPEDRQRFVYLAPEAGQA
;
A
#
# COMPACT_ATOMS: atom_id res chain seq x y z
N MET A 1 -8.60 -14.38 -36.25
CA MET A 1 -8.37 -13.07 -35.60
C MET A 1 -7.71 -13.34 -34.25
N THR A 2 -6.72 -12.54 -33.87
CA THR A 2 -6.01 -12.69 -32.58
C THR A 2 -6.08 -11.39 -31.81
N THR A 3 -6.54 -11.45 -30.56
CA THR A 3 -6.54 -10.32 -29.62
C THR A 3 -5.34 -10.45 -28.69
N ARG A 4 -4.71 -9.32 -28.33
CA ARG A 4 -3.53 -9.27 -27.45
C ARG A 4 -3.70 -8.16 -26.41
N SER A 5 -3.22 -8.39 -25.19
CA SER A 5 -3.12 -7.37 -24.15
C SER A 5 -1.80 -6.60 -24.32
N LEU A 6 -1.86 -5.27 -24.19
CA LEU A 6 -0.71 -4.37 -24.28
C LEU A 6 -0.79 -3.37 -23.12
N PHE A 7 0.36 -3.02 -22.55
CA PHE A 7 0.52 -2.07 -21.45
C PHE A 7 -0.26 -2.47 -20.17
N PRO A 8 -0.11 -3.72 -19.68
CA PRO A 8 -0.75 -4.13 -18.44
C PRO A 8 -0.19 -3.37 -17.24
N THR A 9 -1.05 -3.10 -16.26
CA THR A 9 -0.63 -2.77 -14.89
C THR A 9 -0.57 -4.07 -14.11
N LEU A 10 0.56 -4.35 -13.47
CA LEU A 10 0.76 -5.53 -12.63
C LEU A 10 0.60 -5.14 -11.16
N ILE A 11 0.01 -6.05 -10.38
CA ILE A 11 -0.17 -5.94 -8.93
C ILE A 11 0.39 -7.24 -8.35
N ARG A 12 1.22 -7.13 -7.32
CA ARG A 12 1.73 -8.27 -6.56
C ARG A 12 1.07 -8.27 -5.19
N THR A 13 0.72 -9.45 -4.70
CA THR A 13 0.22 -9.67 -3.35
C THR A 13 0.90 -10.89 -2.77
N GLU A 14 1.41 -10.77 -1.55
CA GLU A 14 2.16 -11.84 -0.89
C GLU A 14 1.89 -11.84 0.62
N SER A 15 1.72 -13.01 1.21
CA SER A 15 1.73 -13.15 2.67
C SER A 15 3.16 -13.10 3.17
N LEU A 16 3.47 -12.19 4.09
CA LEU A 16 4.82 -11.96 4.58
C LEU A 16 4.94 -12.24 6.07
N GLY A 17 6.09 -12.82 6.44
CA GLY A 17 6.48 -13.06 7.83
C GLY A 17 5.78 -14.25 8.47
N ASP A 18 6.15 -14.48 9.73
CA ASP A 18 5.51 -15.49 10.56
C ASP A 18 4.11 -15.04 11.00
N ALA A 19 3.28 -16.00 11.42
CA ALA A 19 1.88 -15.75 11.77
C ALA A 19 1.67 -14.71 12.89
N ASP A 20 2.69 -14.43 13.70
CA ASP A 20 2.65 -13.47 14.81
C ASP A 20 3.20 -12.07 14.44
N LEU A 21 3.85 -11.89 13.28
CA LEU A 21 4.45 -10.62 12.88
C LEU A 21 3.40 -9.50 12.85
N ALA A 22 2.23 -9.77 12.26
CA ALA A 22 1.12 -8.82 12.23
C ALA A 22 0.66 -8.42 13.64
N THR A 23 0.57 -9.38 14.57
CA THR A 23 0.19 -9.10 15.97
C THR A 23 1.25 -8.26 16.69
N ARG A 24 2.54 -8.53 16.47
CA ARG A 24 3.63 -7.73 17.05
C ARG A 24 3.64 -6.30 16.47
N LEU A 25 3.47 -6.17 15.15
CA LEU A 25 3.33 -4.87 14.49
C LEU A 25 2.10 -4.11 14.99
N GLU A 26 0.97 -4.78 15.22
CA GLU A 26 -0.24 -4.16 15.77
C GLU A 26 0.05 -3.50 17.12
N HIS A 27 0.76 -4.20 18.01
CA HIS A 27 1.16 -3.62 19.29
C HIS A 27 2.01 -2.36 19.11
N VAL A 28 3.01 -2.38 18.21
CA VAL A 28 3.85 -1.21 17.93
C VAL A 28 3.04 -0.07 17.33
N CYS A 29 2.10 -0.35 16.41
CA CYS A 29 1.21 0.66 15.83
C CYS A 29 0.40 1.39 16.91
N TRP A 30 -0.14 0.68 17.90
CA TRP A 30 -0.87 1.29 19.01
C TRP A 30 0.04 2.11 19.94
N VAL A 31 1.23 1.61 20.27
CA VAL A 31 2.23 2.37 21.04
C VAL A 31 2.58 3.67 20.32
N LEU A 32 2.80 3.63 19.01
CA LEU A 32 3.06 4.82 18.20
C LEU A 32 1.91 5.82 18.26
N ALA A 33 0.67 5.36 18.06
CA ALA A 33 -0.50 6.23 18.11
C ALA A 33 -0.73 6.85 19.50
N GLU A 34 -0.33 6.18 20.58
CA GLU A 34 -0.43 6.72 21.94
C GLU A 34 0.70 7.73 22.26
N ASP A 35 1.93 7.46 21.83
CA ASP A 35 3.12 8.22 22.25
C ASP A 35 3.55 9.33 21.28
N ASP A 36 3.19 9.24 19.99
CA ASP A 36 3.59 10.22 18.97
C ASP A 36 2.71 11.47 19.00
N GLN A 37 2.97 12.34 19.97
CA GLN A 37 2.24 13.60 20.13
C GLN A 37 2.32 14.49 18.87
N ALA A 38 3.48 14.55 18.21
CA ALA A 38 3.66 15.38 17.01
C ALA A 38 2.81 14.86 15.84
N GLY A 39 2.75 13.54 15.63
CA GLY A 39 1.91 12.91 14.63
C GLY A 39 0.42 13.14 14.91
N ASN A 40 -0.01 12.99 16.16
CA ASN A 40 -1.40 13.23 16.56
C ASN A 40 -1.83 14.69 16.37
N GLU A 41 -1.01 15.66 16.80
CA GLU A 41 -1.28 17.09 16.59
C GLU A 41 -1.35 17.44 15.10
N TRP A 42 -0.51 16.81 14.27
CA TRP A 42 -0.58 16.96 12.83
C TRP A 42 -1.88 16.38 12.25
N CYS A 43 -2.27 15.17 12.68
CA CYS A 43 -3.50 14.51 12.23
C CYS A 43 -4.73 15.35 12.55
N GLU A 44 -4.85 15.84 13.78
CA GLU A 44 -5.95 16.73 14.21
C GLU A 44 -6.00 17.99 13.34
N LYS A 45 -4.85 18.64 13.15
CA LYS A 45 -4.76 19.88 12.37
C LYS A 45 -5.12 19.68 10.89
N GLN A 46 -4.82 18.52 10.31
CA GLN A 46 -5.14 18.21 8.91
C GLN A 46 -6.51 17.55 8.73
N GLY A 47 -7.22 17.23 9.81
CA GLY A 47 -8.47 16.48 9.74
C GLY A 47 -8.27 15.06 9.23
N TYR A 48 -7.11 14.46 9.53
CA TYR A 48 -6.85 13.05 9.24
C TYR A 48 -7.64 12.18 10.21
N GLY A 49 -8.52 11.32 9.71
CA GLY A 49 -9.35 10.45 10.55
C GLY A 49 -8.59 9.24 11.07
N GLY A 50 -8.12 9.35 12.31
CA GLY A 50 -7.25 8.39 12.97
C GLY A 50 -5.82 8.90 13.08
N TYR A 51 -4.84 8.02 12.90
CA TYR A 51 -3.42 8.31 13.09
C TYR A 51 -2.59 7.97 11.85
N THR A 52 -1.63 8.82 11.52
CA THR A 52 -0.52 8.47 10.65
C THR A 52 0.80 8.96 11.21
N SER A 53 1.84 8.13 11.09
CA SER A 53 3.21 8.52 11.45
C SER A 53 3.96 9.25 10.33
N TYR A 54 3.34 9.41 9.15
CA TYR A 54 4.02 9.90 7.94
C TYR A 54 4.65 11.28 8.11
N ALA A 55 4.02 12.16 8.88
CA ALA A 55 4.48 13.54 9.06
C ALA A 55 5.41 13.73 10.27
N SER A 56 5.65 12.68 11.05
CA SER A 56 6.31 12.76 12.37
C SER A 56 7.53 11.86 12.50
N LEU A 57 7.57 10.71 11.81
CA LEU A 57 8.60 9.69 11.96
C LEU A 57 9.11 9.20 10.59
N ASP A 58 10.43 9.17 10.43
CA ASP A 58 11.13 8.74 9.20
C ASP A 58 12.11 7.57 9.43
N ASP A 59 12.17 7.01 10.64
CA ASP A 59 13.18 6.05 11.11
C ASP A 59 12.57 4.81 11.80
N LEU A 60 11.37 4.38 11.39
CA LEU A 60 10.67 3.25 12.03
C LEU A 60 11.49 1.95 12.09
N PRO A 61 12.19 1.51 11.02
CA PRO A 61 13.03 0.31 11.06
C PRO A 61 14.21 0.43 12.05
N GLU A 62 14.71 1.62 12.31
CA GLU A 62 15.78 1.87 13.27
C GLU A 62 15.26 1.87 14.72
N ARG A 63 14.01 2.29 14.92
CA ARG A 63 13.38 2.41 16.25
C ARG A 63 12.77 1.10 16.75
N PHE A 64 12.20 0.29 15.85
CA PHE A 64 11.41 -0.88 16.22
C PHE A 64 11.91 -2.13 15.48
N PRO A 65 12.35 -3.18 16.21
CA PRO A 65 12.79 -4.44 15.61
C PRO A 65 11.75 -5.09 14.68
N GLU A 66 10.46 -4.92 14.96
CA GLU A 66 9.36 -5.42 14.15
C GLU A 66 9.32 -4.75 12.76
N PHE A 67 9.61 -3.45 12.69
CA PHE A 67 9.71 -2.74 11.41
C PHE A 67 11.01 -3.06 10.67
N ALA A 68 12.11 -3.33 11.40
CA ALA A 68 13.34 -3.85 10.79
C ALA A 68 13.11 -5.23 10.14
N GLU A 69 12.38 -6.10 10.82
CA GLU A 69 11.98 -7.42 10.31
C GLU A 69 11.06 -7.29 9.10
N LEU A 70 10.02 -6.43 9.17
CA LEU A 70 9.14 -6.17 8.04
C LEU A 70 9.92 -5.63 6.84
N LYS A 71 10.83 -4.67 7.05
CA LYS A 71 11.70 -4.16 5.98
C LYS A 71 12.53 -5.28 5.34
N ALA A 72 13.09 -6.19 6.13
CA ALA A 72 13.88 -7.30 5.62
C ALA A 72 13.06 -8.30 4.77
N LEU A 73 11.73 -8.32 4.91
CA LEU A 73 10.81 -9.08 4.08
C LEU A 73 10.36 -8.30 2.83
N LEU A 74 10.15 -6.99 2.97
CA LEU A 74 9.72 -6.12 1.86
C LEU A 74 10.83 -5.88 0.83
N ASP A 75 12.09 -5.72 1.26
CA ASP A 75 13.23 -5.51 0.36
C ASP A 75 13.34 -6.61 -0.73
N PRO A 76 13.37 -7.93 -0.39
CA PRO A 76 13.42 -8.99 -1.40
C PRO A 76 12.13 -9.12 -2.21
N MET A 77 10.96 -8.85 -1.62
CA MET A 77 9.69 -8.83 -2.37
C MET A 77 9.72 -7.75 -3.47
N ALA A 78 10.18 -6.54 -3.15
CA ALA A 78 10.29 -5.44 -4.10
C ALA A 78 11.33 -5.74 -5.19
N ALA A 79 12.48 -6.32 -4.82
CA ALA A 79 13.48 -6.76 -5.78
C ALA A 79 12.94 -7.82 -6.76
N SER A 80 12.24 -8.83 -6.24
CA SER A 80 11.61 -9.86 -7.06
C SER A 80 10.50 -9.29 -7.96
N PHE A 81 9.75 -8.30 -7.48
CA PHE A 81 8.74 -7.64 -8.31
C PHE A 81 9.35 -6.80 -9.43
N ALA A 82 10.50 -6.16 -9.21
CA ALA A 82 11.23 -5.47 -10.28
C ALA A 82 11.73 -6.44 -11.37
N GLU A 83 12.11 -7.67 -11.00
CA GLU A 83 12.42 -8.74 -11.96
C GLU A 83 11.19 -9.16 -12.78
N GLU A 84 10.03 -9.32 -12.15
CA GLU A 84 8.77 -9.62 -12.84
C GLU A 84 8.35 -8.50 -13.80
N LEU A 85 8.61 -7.25 -13.42
CA LEU A 85 8.39 -6.06 -14.25
C LEU A 85 9.43 -5.92 -15.38
N LEU A 86 10.46 -6.77 -15.39
CA LEU A 86 11.54 -6.79 -16.37
C LEU A 86 12.30 -5.45 -16.45
N TRP A 87 12.52 -4.81 -15.31
CA TRP A 87 13.33 -3.59 -15.24
C TRP A 87 14.81 -3.90 -15.43
N ASP A 88 15.50 -3.06 -16.22
CA ASP A 88 16.96 -3.09 -16.29
C ASP A 88 17.55 -2.42 -15.04
N MET A 89 17.93 -3.25 -14.08
CA MET A 89 18.48 -2.83 -12.80
C MET A 89 20.03 -2.76 -12.82
N ALA A 90 20.68 -2.78 -13.99
CA ALA A 90 22.13 -2.75 -14.07
C ALA A 90 22.71 -1.48 -13.42
N GLY A 91 23.42 -1.64 -12.29
CA GLY A 91 23.97 -0.54 -11.51
C GLY A 91 22.95 0.21 -10.63
N LEU A 92 21.74 -0.33 -10.48
CA LEU A 92 20.67 0.22 -9.65
C LEU A 92 20.28 -0.78 -8.55
N SER A 93 19.75 -0.25 -7.46
CA SER A 93 19.16 -1.04 -6.38
C SER A 93 17.93 -0.32 -5.85
N LEU A 94 16.87 -1.07 -5.53
CA LEU A 94 15.74 -0.51 -4.78
C LEU A 94 16.15 -0.30 -3.32
N GLN A 95 15.69 0.81 -2.75
CA GLN A 95 15.86 1.14 -1.35
C GLN A 95 14.51 1.59 -0.80
N LEU A 96 14.20 1.19 0.43
CA LEU A 96 13.03 1.69 1.14
C LEU A 96 13.25 3.18 1.42
N ASP A 97 12.45 4.02 0.75
CA ASP A 97 12.52 5.48 0.86
C ASP A 97 11.69 6.00 2.04
N ALA A 98 10.47 5.47 2.21
CA ALA A 98 9.57 5.83 3.30
C ALA A 98 8.72 4.64 3.73
N ILE A 99 8.48 4.52 5.04
CA ILE A 99 7.53 3.59 5.64
C ILE A 99 6.82 4.30 6.79
N TRP A 100 5.50 4.13 6.88
CA TRP A 100 4.69 4.80 7.89
C TRP A 100 3.49 3.94 8.31
N VAL A 101 2.92 4.26 9.47
CA VAL A 101 1.72 3.64 9.99
C VAL A 101 0.49 4.43 9.57
N ASN A 102 -0.62 3.74 9.32
CA ASN A 102 -1.96 4.31 9.28
C ASN A 102 -2.87 3.49 10.18
N ILE A 103 -3.56 4.16 11.10
CA ILE A 103 -4.69 3.61 11.86
C ILE A 103 -5.89 4.45 11.47
N LEU A 104 -6.86 3.84 10.78
CA LEU A 104 -8.04 4.53 10.29
C LEU A 104 -9.20 4.35 11.25
N GLU A 105 -9.87 5.46 11.57
CA GLU A 105 -11.16 5.43 12.25
C GLU A 105 -12.29 4.94 11.33
N PRO A 106 -13.40 4.42 11.88
CA PRO A 106 -14.59 4.09 11.09
C PRO A 106 -15.04 5.26 10.21
N ASP A 107 -15.56 4.93 9.01
CA ASP A 107 -16.05 5.88 8.00
C ASP A 107 -15.00 6.82 7.38
N PHE A 108 -13.73 6.72 7.80
CA PHE A 108 -12.64 7.43 7.14
C PHE A 108 -11.96 6.57 6.07
N GLY A 109 -11.44 7.27 5.05
CA GLY A 109 -10.65 6.68 4.00
C GLY A 109 -9.76 7.73 3.35
N HIS A 110 -8.76 7.28 2.62
CA HIS A 110 -7.86 8.18 1.91
C HIS A 110 -8.42 8.53 0.54
N SER A 111 -8.29 9.80 0.14
CA SER A 111 -8.61 10.23 -1.21
C SER A 111 -7.72 9.53 -2.24
N ASN A 112 -8.19 9.45 -3.49
CA ASN A 112 -7.35 8.96 -4.59
C ASN A 112 -6.06 9.78 -4.69
N HIS A 113 -4.92 9.11 -4.72
CA HIS A 113 -3.60 9.74 -4.79
C HIS A 113 -2.57 8.78 -5.40
N ILE A 114 -1.40 9.32 -5.72
CA ILE A 114 -0.19 8.58 -6.14
C ILE A 114 0.94 8.93 -5.17
N HIS A 115 2.08 8.23 -5.26
CA HIS A 115 3.27 8.52 -4.45
C HIS A 115 4.38 9.12 -5.34
N PRO A 116 4.52 10.46 -5.39
CA PRO A 116 5.54 11.11 -6.20
C PRO A 116 6.95 10.78 -5.67
N GLY A 117 7.88 10.48 -6.58
CA GLY A 117 9.26 10.16 -6.22
C GLY A 117 9.53 8.68 -5.95
N SER A 118 8.49 7.85 -5.85
CA SER A 118 8.59 6.41 -5.65
C SER A 118 8.45 5.63 -6.97
N VAL A 119 9.09 4.46 -7.04
CA VAL A 119 8.97 3.54 -8.19
C VAL A 119 8.07 2.34 -7.90
N ILE A 120 8.04 1.89 -6.64
CA ILE A 120 7.14 0.85 -6.13
C ILE A 120 6.55 1.39 -4.83
N SER A 121 5.25 1.22 -4.69
CA SER A 121 4.50 1.51 -3.47
C SER A 121 3.73 0.26 -3.06
N GLY A 122 3.53 0.08 -1.76
CA GLY A 122 2.81 -1.07 -1.23
C GLY A 122 2.17 -0.75 0.13
N THR A 123 1.43 -1.72 0.66
CA THR A 123 0.80 -1.60 1.98
C THR A 123 0.76 -2.98 2.61
N PHE A 124 1.42 -3.13 3.77
CA PHE A 124 1.28 -4.32 4.59
C PHE A 124 0.08 -4.14 5.55
N TYR A 125 -0.88 -5.08 5.52
CA TYR A 125 -2.06 -5.00 6.37
C TYR A 125 -1.81 -5.66 7.72
N VAL A 126 -1.81 -4.85 8.78
CA VAL A 126 -1.53 -5.29 10.16
C VAL A 126 -2.76 -5.89 10.82
N ALA A 127 -3.87 -5.15 10.85
CA ALA A 127 -5.14 -5.56 11.43
C ALA A 127 -6.29 -5.05 10.56
N ILE A 128 -7.34 -5.86 10.40
CA ILE A 128 -8.47 -5.56 9.51
C ILE A 128 -9.77 -5.83 10.28
N PRO A 129 -10.53 -4.79 10.65
CA PRO A 129 -11.81 -4.96 11.31
C PRO A 129 -12.87 -5.51 10.33
N ASP A 130 -13.90 -6.16 10.88
CA ASP A 130 -15.06 -6.59 10.10
C ASP A 130 -15.71 -5.39 9.37
N GLY A 131 -15.93 -5.55 8.08
CA GLY A 131 -16.52 -4.50 7.24
C GLY A 131 -15.54 -3.43 6.74
N ALA A 132 -14.23 -3.61 6.95
CA ALA A 132 -13.21 -2.72 6.39
C ALA A 132 -13.35 -2.55 4.86
N ALA A 133 -13.04 -1.35 4.39
CA ALA A 133 -13.04 -1.03 2.98
C ALA A 133 -11.90 -1.74 2.23
N ARG A 134 -12.08 -1.87 0.92
CA ARG A 134 -11.09 -2.47 0.00
C ARG A 134 -10.15 -1.40 -0.55
N LEU A 135 -8.93 -1.79 -0.90
CA LEU A 135 -8.06 -0.92 -1.69
C LEU A 135 -8.64 -0.77 -3.10
N LYS A 136 -9.03 0.45 -3.46
CA LYS A 136 -9.57 0.79 -4.78
C LYS A 136 -8.47 1.32 -5.68
N LEU A 137 -8.14 0.58 -6.73
CA LEU A 137 -7.23 1.00 -7.79
C LEU A 137 -8.03 1.57 -8.97
N GLU A 138 -7.53 2.67 -9.53
CA GLU A 138 -8.14 3.35 -10.68
C GLU A 138 -7.29 3.14 -11.93
N ASP A 139 -7.92 2.86 -13.08
CA ASP A 139 -7.22 2.66 -14.36
C ASP A 139 -6.40 3.93 -14.70
N PRO A 140 -5.07 3.83 -14.90
CA PRO A 140 -4.22 4.98 -15.17
C PRO A 140 -4.58 5.72 -16.47
N ARG A 141 -5.38 5.09 -17.34
CA ARG A 141 -5.88 5.67 -18.59
C ARG A 141 -7.24 6.34 -18.43
N LEU A 142 -7.86 6.35 -17.24
CA LEU A 142 -9.23 6.83 -17.04
C LEU A 142 -9.46 8.22 -17.64
N SER A 143 -8.53 9.15 -17.40
CA SER A 143 -8.56 10.51 -17.95
C SER A 143 -8.52 10.60 -19.48
N ARG A 144 -8.14 9.51 -20.17
CA ARG A 144 -8.09 9.39 -21.64
C ARG A 144 -9.32 8.67 -22.21
N MET A 145 -10.26 8.26 -21.37
CA MET A 145 -11.45 7.49 -21.75
C MET A 145 -12.75 8.31 -21.72
N MET A 146 -12.67 9.65 -21.76
CA MET A 146 -13.84 10.53 -21.63
C MET A 146 -14.95 10.31 -22.67
N ALA A 147 -14.59 9.86 -23.87
CA ALA A 147 -15.53 9.53 -24.94
C ALA A 147 -15.75 8.01 -25.12
N ALA A 148 -15.08 7.18 -24.30
CA ALA A 148 -15.25 5.74 -24.37
C ALA A 148 -16.63 5.34 -23.78
N PRO A 149 -17.38 4.43 -24.43
CA PRO A 149 -18.63 3.91 -23.88
C PRO A 149 -18.46 3.28 -22.50
N GLN A 150 -19.57 3.06 -21.79
CA GLN A 150 -19.54 2.27 -20.56
C GLN A 150 -19.14 0.83 -20.86
N LEU A 151 -18.40 0.22 -19.93
CA LEU A 151 -18.09 -1.20 -19.97
C LEU A 151 -19.36 -2.00 -19.67
N ARG A 152 -19.38 -3.26 -20.09
CA ARG A 152 -20.42 -4.20 -19.65
C ARG A 152 -20.19 -4.57 -18.19
N ASP A 153 -21.26 -4.96 -17.51
CA ASP A 153 -21.21 -5.37 -16.09
C ASP A 153 -20.34 -6.61 -15.85
N ASP A 154 -20.22 -7.49 -16.87
CA ASP A 154 -19.47 -8.75 -16.82
C ASP A 154 -18.02 -8.64 -17.32
N VAL A 155 -17.47 -7.43 -17.37
CA VAL A 155 -16.12 -7.21 -17.89
C VAL A 155 -15.07 -7.89 -16.98
N PRO A 156 -14.11 -8.65 -17.56
CA PRO A 156 -13.01 -9.23 -16.79
C PRO A 156 -12.23 -8.17 -16.01
N GLU A 157 -11.66 -8.55 -14.86
CA GLU A 157 -10.94 -7.66 -13.95
C GLU A 157 -9.84 -6.85 -14.65
N ASP A 158 -9.05 -7.48 -15.53
CA ASP A 158 -7.96 -6.87 -16.30
C ASP A 158 -8.41 -5.75 -17.29
N ARG A 159 -9.72 -5.52 -17.40
CA ARG A 159 -10.34 -4.51 -18.25
C ARG A 159 -11.29 -3.59 -17.47
N GLN A 160 -11.45 -3.79 -16.17
CA GLN A 160 -12.24 -2.89 -15.33
C GLN A 160 -11.54 -1.53 -15.20
N ARG A 161 -12.34 -0.46 -15.05
CA ARG A 161 -11.81 0.90 -14.78
C ARG A 161 -11.43 1.10 -13.31
N PHE A 162 -12.00 0.29 -12.43
CA PHE A 162 -11.74 0.28 -10.99
C PHE A 162 -11.62 -1.16 -10.52
N VAL A 163 -10.55 -1.48 -9.80
CA VAL A 163 -10.34 -2.80 -9.19
C VAL A 163 -10.36 -2.63 -7.68
N TYR A 164 -10.99 -3.57 -6.97
CA TYR A 164 -11.14 -3.50 -5.52
C TYR A 164 -10.51 -4.73 -4.87
N LEU A 165 -9.36 -4.54 -4.21
CA LEU A 165 -8.61 -5.61 -3.56
C LEU A 165 -9.03 -5.72 -2.10
N ALA A 166 -9.49 -6.91 -1.71
CA ALA A 166 -9.80 -7.20 -0.32
C ALA A 166 -8.49 -7.35 0.46
N PRO A 167 -8.29 -6.58 1.54
CA PRO A 167 -7.09 -6.73 2.35
C PRO A 167 -7.17 -8.00 3.21
N GLU A 168 -6.02 -8.62 3.48
CA GLU A 168 -5.89 -9.73 4.43
C GLU A 168 -4.73 -9.44 5.39
N ALA A 169 -4.92 -9.67 6.70
CA ALA A 169 -3.89 -9.40 7.68
C ALA A 169 -2.66 -10.27 7.42
N GLY A 170 -1.46 -9.68 7.48
CA GLY A 170 -0.21 -10.34 7.14
C GLY A 170 0.14 -10.33 5.64
N GLN A 171 -0.67 -9.70 4.79
CA GLN A 171 -0.35 -9.54 3.37
C GLN A 171 0.20 -8.14 3.05
N ALA A 172 1.13 -8.10 2.09
CA ALA A 172 1.60 -6.91 1.38
C ALA A 172 1.19 -6.94 -0.09
#